data_AF-S4YRE5-F1
#
_entry.id   AF-S4YRE5-F1
#
_cell.length_a   1.000
_cell.length_b   1.000
_cell.length_c   1.000
_cell.angle_alpha   90.00
_cell.angle_beta   90.00
_cell.angle_gamma   90.00
#
_symmetry.space_group_name_H-M   'P 1'
#
loop_
_entity.id
_entity.type
_entity.pdbx_description
1 polymer ?
#
loop_
_entity_poly.entity_id
_entity_poly.type
_entity_poly.pdbx_seq_one_letter_code
_entity_poly.pdbx_strand_id
1 'polypeptide(L)'
;MHWSWKIARALINPDDVPKKAGVNIEWCHKNSDGKVDRNKSIQAAKDMVKEYGMTSLNVAPALKSRHTEGNAIDMNISWIGNLELKNKKGETVLINSLPTDGMNLQLHEVGKSFGVIKYHGGSKDKPHWSTDGR
;
A
#
# COMPACT_ATOMS: atom_id res chain seq x y z
N MET A 1 1.67 3.71 11.28
CA MET A 1 1.03 4.46 10.18
C MET A 1 -0.47 4.64 10.36
N HIS A 2 -1.31 3.59 10.35
CA HIS A 2 -2.76 3.73 10.54
C HIS A 2 -3.14 4.51 11.81
N TRP A 3 -2.60 4.09 12.96
CA TRP A 3 -2.96 4.65 14.26
C TRP A 3 -2.45 6.07 14.46
N SER A 4 -1.21 6.37 14.06
CA SER A 4 -0.68 7.73 14.10
C SER A 4 -1.54 8.69 13.27
N TRP A 5 -1.99 8.27 12.07
CA TRP A 5 -2.89 9.08 11.25
C TRP A 5 -4.21 9.39 11.95
N LYS A 6 -4.82 8.41 12.64
CA LYS A 6 -6.07 8.59 13.39
C LYS A 6 -5.90 9.45 14.64
N ILE A 7 -4.85 9.20 15.43
CA ILE A 7 -4.56 9.97 16.65
C ILE A 7 -4.27 11.43 16.30
N ALA A 8 -3.47 11.70 15.27
CA ALA A 8 -3.13 13.06 14.83
C ALA A 8 -4.36 13.92 14.48
N ARG A 9 -5.47 13.26 14.10
CA ARG A 9 -6.77 13.87 13.75
C ARG A 9 -7.82 13.72 14.84
N ALA A 10 -7.43 13.27 16.04
CA ALA A 10 -8.30 13.02 17.18
C ALA A 10 -9.47 12.05 16.90
N LEU A 11 -9.34 11.16 15.91
CA LEU A 11 -10.38 10.20 15.51
C LEU A 11 -10.40 8.93 16.38
N ILE A 12 -9.39 8.75 17.24
CA ILE A 12 -9.30 7.67 18.21
C ILE A 12 -8.53 8.18 19.44
N ASN A 13 -8.82 7.66 20.63
CA ASN A 13 -7.98 7.92 21.79
C ASN A 13 -6.69 7.09 21.68
N PRO A 14 -5.54 7.59 22.13
CA PRO A 14 -4.29 6.83 22.09
C PRO A 14 -4.37 5.52 22.88
N ASP A 15 -5.11 5.51 24.00
CA ASP A 15 -5.31 4.34 24.86
C ASP A 15 -6.13 3.22 24.19
N ASP A 16 -6.93 3.54 23.17
CA ASP A 16 -7.75 2.59 22.43
C ASP A 16 -6.97 1.88 21.31
N VAL A 17 -5.70 2.26 21.08
CA VAL A 17 -4.88 1.65 20.03
C VAL A 17 -4.46 0.23 20.46
N PRO A 18 -4.78 -0.82 19.68
CA PRO A 18 -4.37 -2.17 20.00
C PRO A 18 -2.84 -2.30 20.02
N LYS A 19 -2.32 -2.99 21.05
CA LYS A 19 -0.91 -3.37 21.11
C LYS A 19 -0.57 -4.29 19.95
N LYS A 20 0.61 -4.12 19.37
CA LYS A 20 1.12 -5.00 18.31
C LYS A 20 2.43 -5.67 18.77
N ALA A 21 2.40 -6.99 18.88
CA ALA A 21 3.60 -7.76 19.23
C ALA A 21 4.76 -7.47 18.25
N GLY A 22 5.96 -7.34 18.80
CA GLY A 22 7.19 -7.01 18.06
C GLY A 22 7.31 -5.56 17.62
N VAL A 23 6.37 -4.68 18.00
CA VAL A 23 6.40 -3.26 17.65
C VAL A 23 6.22 -2.42 18.91
N ASN A 24 7.29 -1.78 19.36
CA ASN A 24 7.28 -0.93 20.54
C ASN A 24 7.00 0.52 20.09
N ILE A 25 5.73 0.92 20.18
CA ILE A 25 5.33 2.32 19.98
C ILE A 25 4.64 2.79 21.25
N GLU A 26 5.12 3.92 21.80
CA GLU A 26 4.42 4.65 22.84
C GLU A 26 3.33 5.51 22.18
N TRP A 27 2.07 5.12 22.35
CA TRP A 27 0.94 5.91 21.89
C TRP A 27 0.48 6.91 22.95
N CYS A 28 0.66 6.58 24.23
CA CYS A 28 0.11 7.29 25.37
C CYS A 28 1.20 8.05 26.10
N HIS A 29 1.56 9.21 25.54
CA HIS A 29 2.55 10.09 26.15
C HIS A 29 2.03 10.63 27.48
N LYS A 30 2.90 10.69 28.48
CA LYS A 30 2.54 11.13 29.84
C LYS A 30 2.97 12.56 30.11
N ASN A 31 2.24 13.23 30.99
CA ASN A 31 2.68 14.47 31.62
C ASN A 31 3.64 14.18 32.81
N SER A 32 4.01 15.21 33.56
CA SER A 32 4.88 15.09 34.72
C SER A 32 4.25 14.35 35.91
N ASP A 33 2.92 14.26 35.99
CA ASP A 33 2.20 13.52 37.05
C ASP A 33 1.95 12.04 36.69
N GLY A 34 2.44 11.61 35.52
CA GLY A 34 2.33 10.23 35.04
C GLY A 34 0.99 9.88 34.38
N LYS A 35 0.04 10.81 34.30
CA LYS A 35 -1.21 10.63 33.54
C LYS A 35 -0.98 10.85 32.05
N VAL A 36 -1.86 10.27 31.25
CA VAL A 36 -1.85 10.43 29.80
C VAL A 36 -2.10 11.89 29.43
N ASP A 37 -1.17 12.46 28.68
CA ASP A 37 -1.25 13.76 28.03
C ASP A 37 -1.67 13.56 26.58
N ARG A 38 -2.96 13.77 26.34
CA ARG A 38 -3.55 13.61 25.01
C ARG A 38 -2.95 14.56 23.99
N ASN A 39 -2.59 15.78 24.40
CA ASN A 39 -2.03 16.78 23.47
C ASN A 39 -0.62 16.37 23.03
N LYS A 40 0.21 15.89 23.96
CA LYS A 40 1.52 15.31 23.61
C LYS A 40 1.39 14.10 22.68
N SER A 41 0.42 13.23 22.96
CA SER A 41 0.16 12.05 22.13
C SER A 41 -0.28 12.42 20.72
N ILE A 42 -1.16 13.42 20.58
CA ILE A 42 -1.56 13.97 19.28
C ILE A 42 -0.38 14.61 18.56
N GLN A 43 0.47 15.37 19.26
CA GLN A 43 1.63 16.01 18.66
C GLN A 43 2.64 14.98 18.13
N ALA A 44 2.99 13.98 18.94
CA ALA A 44 3.87 12.90 18.49
C ALA A 44 3.30 12.14 17.29
N ALA A 45 1.98 11.90 17.28
CA ALA A 45 1.31 11.28 16.14
C ALA A 45 1.34 12.17 14.87
N LYS A 46 1.24 13.50 15.00
CA LYS A 46 1.42 14.46 13.90
C LYS A 46 2.84 14.43 13.35
N ASP A 47 3.84 14.32 14.23
CA ASP A 47 5.24 14.19 13.83
C ASP A 47 5.44 12.91 13.02
N MET A 48 4.90 11.76 13.47
CA MET A 48 4.89 10.53 12.67
C MET A 48 4.17 10.71 11.32
N VAL A 49 3.01 11.38 11.28
CA VAL A 49 2.29 11.64 10.03
C VAL A 49 3.16 12.42 9.05
N LYS A 50 3.88 13.43 9.52
CA LYS A 50 4.80 14.23 8.72
C LYS A 50 5.98 13.40 8.22
N GLU A 51 6.70 12.75 9.13
CA GLU A 51 7.95 12.04 8.79
C GLU A 51 7.71 10.82 7.90
N TYR A 52 6.56 10.15 8.00
CA TYR A 52 6.18 9.06 7.07
C TYR A 52 5.49 9.55 5.79
N GLY A 53 5.47 10.86 5.51
CA GLY A 53 4.89 11.41 4.27
C GLY A 53 3.36 11.25 4.16
N MET A 54 2.66 11.09 5.28
CA MET A 54 1.22 10.83 5.32
C MET A 54 0.36 12.10 5.41
N THR A 55 0.98 13.29 5.35
CA THR A 55 0.30 14.58 5.52
C THR A 55 -0.81 14.79 4.49
N SER A 56 -0.60 14.39 3.23
CA SER A 56 -1.56 14.55 2.13
C SER A 56 -2.63 13.45 2.07
N LEU A 57 -2.58 12.45 2.95
CA LEU A 57 -3.56 11.35 2.93
C LEU A 57 -4.91 11.80 3.47
N ASN A 58 -5.95 11.60 2.67
CA ASN A 58 -7.35 11.84 3.04
C ASN A 58 -7.98 10.69 3.84
N VAL A 59 -7.35 9.51 3.83
CA VAL A 59 -7.79 8.31 4.57
C VAL A 59 -6.61 7.70 5.30
N ALA A 60 -6.89 7.04 6.43
CA ALA A 60 -5.84 6.32 7.17
C ALA A 60 -5.26 5.19 6.30
N PRO A 61 -3.94 4.94 6.33
CA PRO A 61 -3.33 3.76 5.72
C PRO A 61 -4.07 2.48 6.13
N ALA A 62 -4.38 1.60 5.19
CA ALA A 62 -5.16 0.41 5.48
C ALA A 62 -4.43 -0.55 6.44
N LEU A 63 -5.17 -1.15 7.38
CA LEU A 63 -4.64 -2.22 8.24
C LEU A 63 -4.60 -3.57 7.53
N LYS A 64 -5.48 -3.73 6.54
CA LYS A 64 -5.59 -4.92 5.70
C LYS A 64 -5.64 -4.46 4.25
N SER A 65 -4.65 -4.88 3.48
CA SER A 65 -4.52 -4.71 2.04
C SER A 65 -3.77 -5.91 1.48
N ARG A 66 -3.82 -6.08 0.15
CA ARG A 66 -3.07 -7.15 -0.52
C ARG A 66 -1.57 -7.06 -0.26
N HIS A 67 -1.00 -5.86 -0.15
CA HIS A 67 0.41 -5.68 0.24
C HIS A 67 0.70 -6.17 1.66
N THR A 68 -0.14 -5.83 2.65
CA THR A 68 0.07 -6.30 4.04
C THR A 68 -0.12 -7.81 4.20
N GLU A 69 -0.85 -8.45 3.29
CA GLU A 69 -1.04 -9.89 3.23
C GLU A 69 0.06 -10.63 2.46
N GLY A 70 0.98 -9.91 1.79
CA GLY A 70 1.97 -10.51 0.90
C GLY A 70 1.41 -11.01 -0.44
N ASN A 71 0.22 -10.53 -0.83
CA ASN A 71 -0.54 -10.96 -2.01
C ASN A 71 -0.51 -9.94 -3.16
N ALA A 72 0.25 -8.85 -3.04
CA ALA A 72 0.44 -7.83 -4.07
C ALA A 72 1.88 -7.35 -4.16
N ILE A 73 2.23 -6.86 -5.35
CA ILE A 73 3.50 -6.23 -5.68
C ILE A 73 3.25 -5.03 -6.59
N ASP A 74 3.98 -3.94 -6.34
CA ASP A 74 4.00 -2.78 -7.22
C ASP A 74 5.15 -2.92 -8.22
N MET A 75 4.81 -2.89 -9.51
CA MET A 75 5.78 -2.97 -10.59
C MET A 75 5.50 -1.87 -11.61
N ASN A 76 6.46 -0.97 -11.78
CA ASN A 76 6.46 -0.04 -12.90
C ASN A 76 7.19 -0.67 -14.09
N ILE A 77 6.44 -1.04 -15.13
CA ILE A 77 6.92 -1.81 -16.28
C ILE A 77 6.87 -0.92 -17.52
N SER A 78 7.93 -0.93 -18.32
CA SER A 78 8.00 -0.26 -19.63
C SER A 78 8.95 -1.01 -20.56
N TRP A 79 8.67 -1.01 -21.86
CA TRP A 79 9.57 -1.53 -22.90
C TRP A 79 9.46 -0.73 -24.19
N ILE A 80 10.33 -1.06 -25.16
CA ILE A 80 10.36 -0.46 -26.49
C ILE A 80 10.14 -1.55 -27.53
N GLY A 81 9.30 -1.27 -28.53
CA GLY A 81 9.00 -2.22 -29.62
C GLY A 81 8.17 -3.41 -29.15
N ASN A 82 8.42 -4.56 -29.77
CA ASN A 82 7.75 -5.80 -29.43
C ASN A 82 8.39 -6.44 -28.19
N LEU A 83 7.55 -7.07 -27.36
CA LEU A 83 7.98 -7.84 -26.19
C LEU A 83 7.55 -9.30 -26.36
N GLU A 84 8.50 -10.22 -26.26
CA GLU A 84 8.23 -11.66 -26.29
C GLU A 84 8.41 -12.26 -24.89
N LEU A 85 7.38 -12.93 -24.37
CA LEU A 85 7.38 -13.54 -23.04
C LEU A 85 6.81 -14.95 -23.09
N LYS A 86 7.21 -15.79 -22.13
CA LYS A 86 6.56 -17.08 -21.89
C LYS A 86 5.33 -16.89 -21.01
N ASN A 87 4.21 -17.51 -21.37
CA ASN A 87 3.08 -17.66 -20.46
C ASN A 87 3.29 -18.85 -19.50
N LYS A 88 2.36 -19.09 -18.56
CA LYS A 88 2.47 -20.20 -17.60
C LYS A 88 2.54 -21.60 -18.24
N LYS A 89 2.07 -21.77 -19.48
CA LYS A 89 2.16 -23.03 -20.23
C LYS A 89 3.50 -23.21 -20.95
N GLY A 90 4.39 -22.20 -20.93
CA GLY A 90 5.67 -22.22 -21.65
C GLY A 90 5.57 -21.79 -23.12
N GLU A 91 4.41 -21.31 -23.57
CA GLU A 91 4.19 -20.82 -24.93
C GLU A 91 4.75 -19.39 -25.05
N THR A 92 5.37 -19.06 -26.18
CA THR A 92 5.81 -17.69 -26.46
C THR A 92 4.62 -16.84 -26.89
N VAL A 93 4.43 -15.71 -26.21
CA VAL A 93 3.43 -14.69 -26.55
C VAL A 93 4.15 -13.45 -27.05
N LEU A 94 3.79 -13.00 -28.25
CA LEU A 94 4.21 -11.72 -28.81
C LEU A 94 3.27 -10.61 -28.34
N ILE A 95 3.82 -9.64 -27.61
CA ILE A 95 3.15 -8.41 -27.22
C ILE A 95 3.60 -7.31 -28.18
N ASN A 96 2.68 -6.85 -29.02
CA ASN A 96 2.92 -5.85 -30.06
C ASN A 96 1.87 -4.74 -30.08
N SER A 97 1.00 -4.70 -29.07
CA SER A 97 0.03 -3.60 -28.88
C SER A 97 0.61 -2.47 -28.02
N LEU A 98 -0.09 -1.33 -28.03
CA LEU A 98 0.15 -0.21 -27.13
C LEU A 98 -0.80 -0.27 -25.91
N PRO A 99 -0.48 0.43 -24.80
CA PRO A 99 0.81 1.07 -24.51
C PRO A 99 1.94 0.05 -24.31
N THR A 100 3.20 0.47 -24.41
CA THR A 100 4.36 -0.38 -24.09
C THR A 100 4.75 -0.25 -22.61
N ASP A 101 3.76 -0.40 -21.73
CA ASP A 101 3.91 -0.32 -20.28
C ASP A 101 3.03 -1.33 -19.54
N GLY A 102 3.07 -1.30 -18.21
CA GLY A 102 2.26 -2.16 -17.34
C GLY A 102 0.74 -2.08 -17.54
N MET A 103 0.21 -1.17 -18.37
CA MET A 103 -1.21 -1.06 -18.71
C MET A 103 -1.59 -1.80 -20.00
N ASN A 104 -0.65 -2.47 -20.67
CA ASN A 104 -0.92 -3.25 -21.88
C ASN A 104 -1.79 -4.48 -21.61
N LEU A 105 -2.88 -4.64 -22.37
CA LEU A 105 -3.84 -5.73 -22.17
C LEU A 105 -3.27 -7.12 -22.51
N GLN A 106 -2.37 -7.23 -23.50
CA GLN A 106 -1.70 -8.50 -23.78
C GLN A 106 -0.75 -8.90 -22.65
N LEU A 107 -0.06 -7.93 -22.04
CA LEU A 107 0.75 -8.16 -20.84
C LEU A 107 -0.13 -8.59 -19.65
N HIS A 108 -1.33 -8.02 -19.50
CA HIS A 108 -2.26 -8.41 -18.43
C HIS A 108 -2.67 -9.88 -18.55
N GLU A 109 -2.96 -10.36 -19.77
CA GLU A 109 -3.28 -11.78 -19.99
C GLU A 109 -2.09 -12.70 -19.70
N VAL A 110 -0.86 -12.28 -20.05
CA VAL A 110 0.35 -13.02 -19.67
C VAL A 110 0.49 -13.10 -18.15
N GLY A 111 0.38 -11.97 -17.45
CA GLY A 111 0.45 -11.93 -15.98
C GLY A 111 -0.63 -12.78 -15.31
N LYS A 112 -1.88 -12.68 -15.80
CA LYS A 112 -3.02 -13.47 -15.33
C LYS A 112 -2.78 -14.97 -15.47
N SER A 113 -2.06 -15.41 -16.51
CA SER A 113 -1.69 -16.82 -16.66
C SER A 113 -0.86 -17.33 -15.47
N PHE A 114 -0.05 -16.48 -14.83
CA PHE A 114 0.73 -16.78 -13.63
C PHE A 114 -0.02 -16.52 -12.31
N GLY A 115 -1.27 -16.04 -12.36
CA GLY A 115 -2.02 -15.61 -11.18
C GLY A 115 -1.61 -14.22 -10.68
N VAL A 116 -0.95 -13.41 -11.52
CA VAL A 116 -0.57 -12.02 -11.22
C VAL A 116 -1.46 -11.08 -12.03
N ILE A 117 -2.49 -10.55 -11.39
CA ILE A 117 -3.61 -9.84 -12.01
C ILE A 117 -3.42 -8.34 -11.85
N LYS A 118 -3.60 -7.60 -12.95
CA LYS A 118 -3.55 -6.14 -12.95
C LYS A 118 -4.69 -5.55 -12.12
N TYR A 119 -4.42 -4.47 -11.39
CA TYR A 119 -5.44 -3.70 -10.68
C TYR A 119 -6.64 -3.33 -11.57
N HIS A 120 -7.85 -3.67 -11.11
CA HIS A 120 -9.09 -3.42 -11.84
C HIS A 120 -9.48 -1.94 -11.89
N GLY A 121 -8.99 -1.11 -10.96
CA GLY A 121 -9.23 0.34 -10.97
C GLY A 121 -8.44 1.11 -12.04
N GLY A 122 -7.70 0.40 -12.90
CA GLY A 122 -7.01 0.97 -14.05
C GLY A 122 -5.92 1.96 -13.67
N SER A 123 -5.95 3.15 -14.25
CA SER A 123 -4.91 4.16 -14.08
C SER A 123 -4.84 4.81 -12.69
N LYS A 124 -5.81 4.52 -11.81
CA LYS A 124 -5.78 5.01 -10.41
C LYS A 124 -4.60 4.44 -9.62
N ASP A 125 -4.13 3.24 -10.00
CA ASP A 125 -2.97 2.60 -9.41
C ASP A 125 -2.22 1.75 -10.45
N LYS A 126 -1.47 2.46 -11.32
CA LYS A 126 -0.76 1.85 -12.44
C LYS A 126 0.33 0.85 -12.03
N PRO A 127 1.02 0.99 -10.89
CA PRO A 127 2.00 -0.03 -10.47
C PRO A 127 1.38 -1.31 -9.92
N HIS A 128 0.13 -1.30 -9.43
CA HIS A 128 -0.40 -2.41 -8.62
C HIS A 128 -0.72 -3.70 -9.41
N TRP A 129 -0.17 -4.81 -8.94
CA TRP A 129 -0.49 -6.17 -9.37
C TRP A 129 -0.72 -7.06 -8.15
N SER A 130 -1.72 -7.93 -8.19
CA SER A 130 -2.07 -8.78 -7.06
C SER A 130 -2.64 -10.13 -7.50
N THR A 131 -2.87 -11.02 -6.55
CA THR A 131 -3.49 -12.33 -6.82
C THR A 131 -4.94 -12.25 -7.30
N ASP A 132 -5.62 -11.12 -7.10
CA ASP A 132 -7.04 -10.93 -7.44
C ASP A 132 -7.40 -9.60 -8.11
N GLY A 133 -6.41 -8.78 -8.45
CA GLY A 133 -6.59 -7.49 -9.13
C GLY A 133 -7.26 -6.41 -8.29
N ARG A 134 -7.36 -6.60 -6.96
CA ARG A 134 -7.90 -5.61 -6.01
C ARG A 134 -6.83 -4.90 -5.22
#